data_AF-A0A660LUG3-F1
#
_entry.id   AF-A0A660LUG3-F1
#
_cell.length_a   1.000
_cell.length_b   1.000
_cell.length_c   1.000
_cell.angle_alpha   90.00
_cell.angle_beta   90.00
_cell.angle_gamma   90.00
#
_symmetry.space_group_name_H-M   'P 1'
#
loop_
_entity.id
_entity.type
_entity.pdbx_description
1 polymer ?
#
loop_
_entity_poly.entity_id
_entity_poly.type
_entity_poly.pdbx_seq_one_letter_code
_entity_poly.pdbx_strand_id
1 'polypeptide(L)' 'MSGYIAKAGYKFILFFLILFAISALFGIVPLFFLALFLLTLYFFRDPEREPFTDDKLALLSPIDGKIKEISVSNF' A
#
# COMPACT_ATOMS: atom_id res chain seq x y z
N MET A 1 -11.93 5.78 0.41
CA MET A 1 -11.45 5.90 -0.98
C MET A 1 -11.83 4.61 -1.69
N SER A 2 -12.59 4.65 -2.78
CA SER A 2 -13.14 3.44 -3.43
C SER A 2 -12.16 2.88 -4.48
N GLY A 3 -11.01 2.37 -4.06
CA GLY A 3 -10.06 1.70 -4.95
C GLY A 3 -9.41 0.53 -4.23
N TYR A 4 -9.11 -0.56 -4.96
CA TYR A 4 -8.42 -1.73 -4.40
C TYR A 4 -6.90 -1.53 -4.26
N ILE A 5 -6.36 -0.48 -4.90
CA ILE A 5 -4.92 -0.20 -4.97
C ILE A 5 -4.69 1.29 -4.71
N ALA A 6 -3.69 1.59 -3.87
CA ALA A 6 -3.25 2.95 -3.60
C ALA A 6 -2.70 3.59 -4.88
N LYS A 7 -3.14 4.82 -5.20
CA LYS A 7 -2.71 5.54 -6.42
C LYS A 7 -1.18 5.69 -6.54
N ALA A 8 -0.47 5.77 -5.42
CA ALA A 8 0.99 5.83 -5.39
C ALA A 8 1.66 4.56 -5.95
N GLY A 9 0.98 3.40 -5.85
CA GLY A 9 1.49 2.10 -6.26
C GLY A 9 1.49 1.85 -7.76
N TYR A 10 0.68 2.57 -8.55
CA TYR A 10 0.51 2.30 -9.98
C TYR A 10 1.82 2.34 -10.77
N LYS A 11 2.71 3.29 -10.47
CA LYS A 11 4.02 3.39 -11.14
C LYS A 11 4.91 2.17 -10.86
N PHE A 12 4.90 1.67 -9.62
CA PHE A 12 5.70 0.52 -9.21
C PHE A 12 5.14 -0.79 -9.76
N ILE A 13 3.81 -0.97 -9.70
CA ILE A 13 3.12 -2.14 -10.23
C ILE A 13 3.39 -2.27 -11.74
N LEU A 14 3.27 -1.16 -12.49
CA LEU A 14 3.55 -1.15 -13.93
C LEU A 14 5.02 -1.47 -14.23
N PHE A 15 5.95 -0.91 -13.46
CA PHE A 15 7.38 -1.18 -13.62
C PHE A 15 7.72 -2.66 -13.46
N PHE A 16 7.23 -3.32 -12.40
CA PHE A 16 7.49 -4.75 -12.18
C PHE A 16 6.72 -5.65 -13.15
N LEU A 17 5.55 -5.23 -13.63
CA LEU A 17 4.83 -5.93 -14.69
C LEU A 17 5.66 -5.97 -15.99
N ILE A 18 6.25 -4.84 -16.39
CA ILE A 18 7.09 -4.75 -17.58
C ILE A 18 8.35 -5.62 -17.42
N LEU A 19 9.02 -5.55 -16.26
CA LEU A 19 10.18 -6.39 -15.97
C LEU A 19 9.84 -7.88 -16.04
N PHE A 20 8.70 -8.27 -15.46
CA PHE A 20 8.21 -9.64 -15.57
C PHE A 20 7.94 -10.06 -17.02
N ALA A 21 7.29 -9.21 -17.82
CA ALA A 21 7.01 -9.51 -19.23
C ALA A 21 8.29 -9.70 -20.06
N ILE A 22 9.27 -8.80 -19.89
CA ILE A 22 10.58 -8.91 -20.56
C ILE A 22 11.29 -10.19 -20.10
N SER A 23 11.36 -10.43 -18.81
CA SER A 23 11.98 -11.62 -18.22
C SER A 23 11.32 -12.92 -18.72
N ALA A 24 10.00 -12.96 -18.82
CA ALA A 24 9.24 -14.09 -19.35
C ALA A 24 9.49 -14.32 -20.85
N LEU A 25 9.63 -13.25 -21.64
CA LEU A 25 9.91 -13.34 -23.08
C LEU A 25 11.30 -13.95 -23.35
N PHE A 26 12.31 -13.57 -22.56
CA PHE A 26 13.69 -14.06 -22.72
C PHE A 26 14.00 -15.30 -21.87
N GLY A 27 13.08 -15.77 -21.03
CA GLY A 27 13.27 -16.91 -20.12
C GLY A 27 14.26 -16.66 -18.97
N ILE A 28 14.58 -15.38 -18.68
CA ILE A 28 15.60 -15.01 -17.69
C ILE A 28 14.93 -14.79 -16.33
N VAL A 29 14.94 -15.80 -15.47
CA VAL A 29 14.37 -15.77 -14.09
C VAL A 29 12.93 -15.20 -13.96
N PRO A 30 11.95 -15.62 -14.79
CA PRO A 30 10.58 -15.09 -14.77
C PRO A 30 9.89 -15.24 -13.41
N LEU A 31 10.17 -16.32 -12.68
CA LEU A 31 9.57 -16.56 -11.38
C LEU A 31 10.00 -15.52 -10.33
N PHE A 32 11.23 -15.02 -10.41
CA PHE A 32 11.73 -13.98 -9.51
C PHE A 32 10.98 -12.66 -9.73
N PHE A 33 10.85 -12.22 -10.98
CA PHE A 33 10.12 -11.00 -11.30
C PHE A 33 8.61 -11.13 -11.06
N LEU A 34 8.04 -12.32 -11.25
CA LEU A 34 6.67 -12.60 -10.85
C LEU A 34 6.47 -12.42 -9.34
N ALA A 35 7.37 -12.95 -8.51
CA ALA A 35 7.30 -12.79 -7.06
C ALA A 35 7.38 -11.31 -6.65
N LEU A 36 8.26 -10.52 -7.28
CA LEU A 36 8.34 -9.06 -7.03
C LEU A 36 7.07 -8.32 -7.47
N PHE A 37 6.51 -8.68 -8.63
CA PHE A 37 5.25 -8.12 -9.09
C PHE A 37 4.11 -8.38 -8.09
N LEU A 38 3.95 -9.63 -7.65
CA LEU A 38 2.97 -10.00 -6.62
C LEU A 38 3.21 -9.29 -5.28
N LEU A 39 4.47 -9.15 -4.86
CA LEU A 39 4.83 -8.40 -3.66
C LEU A 39 4.39 -6.94 -3.75
N THR A 40 4.59 -6.27 -4.90
CA THR A 40 4.14 -4.89 -5.08
C THR A 40 2.63 -4.76 -5.09
N LEU A 41 1.90 -5.71 -5.69
CA LEU A 41 0.45 -5.75 -5.61
C LEU A 41 -0.03 -5.89 -4.16
N TYR A 42 0.61 -6.74 -3.36
CA TYR A 42 0.28 -6.92 -1.96
C TYR A 42 0.57 -5.65 -1.13
N PHE A 43 1.73 -5.02 -1.36
CA PHE A 43 2.15 -3.84 -0.59
C PHE A 43 1.29 -2.60 -0.87
N PHE A 44 0.86 -2.41 -2.12
CA PHE A 44 0.03 -1.27 -2.52
C PHE A 44 -1.47 -1.54 -2.51
N ARG A 45 -1.90 -2.70 -2.00
CA ARG A 45 -3.32 -2.96 -1.76
C ARG A 45 -3.86 -1.92 -0.79
N ASP A 46 -4.98 -1.30 -1.16
CA ASP A 46 -5.73 -0.42 -0.27
C ASP A 46 -6.75 -1.28 0.49
N PRO A 47 -6.53 -1.61 1.77
CA PRO A 47 -7.52 -2.36 2.54
C PRO A 47 -8.73 -1.48 2.81
N GLU A 48 -9.92 -2.07 2.84
CA GLU A 48 -11.10 -1.39 3.38
C GLU A 48 -10.81 -0.98 4.84
N ARG A 49 -10.94 0.31 5.12
CA ARG A 49 -10.81 0.88 6.46
C ARG A 49 -12.10 1.63 6.75
N GLU A 50 -12.92 1.05 7.60
CA GLU A 50 -14.06 1.75 8.16
C GLU A 50 -13.57 2.72 9.25
N PRO A 51 -13.93 4.01 9.19
CA PRO A 51 -13.61 4.93 10.27
C PRO A 51 -14.31 4.48 11.56
N PHE A 52 -13.60 4.57 12.69
CA PHE A 52 -14.14 4.17 14.01
C PHE A 52 -15.27 5.10 14.53
N THR A 53 -15.52 6.22 13.87
CA THR A 53 -16.57 7.19 14.22
C THR A 53 -17.01 7.98 13.00
N ASP A 54 -18.27 8.41 12.99
CA ASP A 54 -18.87 9.25 11.95
C ASP A 54 -18.71 10.77 12.22
N ASP A 55 -18.13 11.13 13.37
CA ASP A 55 -17.91 12.53 13.73
C ASP A 55 -16.86 13.18 12.82
N LYS A 56 -17.27 14.23 12.10
CA LYS A 56 -16.43 14.98 11.16
C LYS A 56 -15.30 15.76 11.84
N LEU A 57 -15.41 16.05 13.14
CA LEU A 57 -14.38 16.77 13.89
C LEU A 57 -13.38 15.82 14.58
N ALA A 58 -13.61 14.50 14.53
CA ALA A 58 -12.71 13.55 15.14
C ALA A 58 -11.36 13.50 14.41
N LEU A 59 -10.27 13.70 15.17
CA LEU A 59 -8.93 13.33 14.71
C LEU A 59 -8.73 11.83 14.96
N LEU A 60 -8.56 11.09 13.86
CA LEU A 60 -8.24 9.67 13.91
C LEU A 60 -6.72 9.47 13.96
N SER A 61 -6.30 8.39 14.62
CA SER A 61 -4.90 7.98 14.59
C SER A 61 -4.46 7.65 13.16
N PRO A 62 -3.29 8.12 12.72
CA PRO A 62 -2.79 7.79 11.39
C PRO A 62 -2.34 6.32 11.28
N ILE A 63 -2.04 5.68 12.41
CA ILE A 63 -1.52 4.31 12.48
C ILE A 63 -2.17 3.53 13.61
N ASP A 64 -2.21 2.21 13.45
CA ASP A 64 -2.51 1.30 14.54
C ASP A 64 -1.24 1.09 15.37
N GLY A 65 -1.33 1.28 16.68
CA GLY A 65 -0.17 1.21 17.56
C GLY A 65 -0.55 1.38 19.02
N LYS A 66 0.46 1.37 19.90
CA LYS A 66 0.28 1.66 21.32
C LYS A 66 0.63 3.13 21.58
N ILE A 67 -0.27 3.84 22.26
CA ILE A 67 0.00 5.19 22.73
C ILE A 67 1.05 5.11 23.83
N LYS A 68 2.18 5.81 23.65
CA LYS A 68 3.26 5.86 24.64
C LYS A 68 3.01 6.95 25.70
N GLU A 69 2.50 8.09 25.27
CA GLU A 69 2.30 9.26 26.11
C GLU A 69 1.19 10.12 25.52
N ILE A 70 0.43 10.78 26.39
CA ILE A 70 -0.56 11.80 26.03
C ILE A 70 -0.22 13.03 26.86
N SER A 71 0.01 14.16 26.21
CA SER A 71 0.35 15.43 26.87
C SER A 71 -0.50 16.57 26.31
N VAL A 72 -0.68 17.60 27.13
CA VAL A 72 -1.38 18.82 26.73
C VAL A 72 -0.47 19.62 25.81
N SER A 73 -0.96 20.02 24.64
CA SER A 73 -0.20 20.87 23.73
C SER A 73 -0.18 22.31 24.25
N ASN A 74 1.01 22.89 24.43
CA ASN A 74 1.18 24.28 24.85
C ASN A 74 1.27 25.24 23.65
N PHE A 75 0.40 25.09 22.65
CA PHE A 75 0.35 26.01 21.51
C PHE A 75 -0.09 27.42 21.94
#